data_AF-A0A2N9WVG0-F1
#
_entry.id   AF-A0A2N9WVG0-F1
#
_cell.length_a   1.000
_cell.length_b   1.000
_cell.length_c   1.000
_cell.angle_alpha   90.00
_cell.angle_beta   90.00
_cell.angle_gamma   90.00
#
_symmetry.space_group_name_H-M   'P 1'
#
loop_
_entity.id
_entity.type
_entity.pdbx_description
1 polymer ?
#
loop_
_entity_poly.entity_id
_entity_poly.type
_entity_poly.pdbx_seq_one_letter_code
_entity_poly.pdbx_strand_id
1 'polypeptide(L)'
;PIKYNKVFKNDPDFLLEGVALKCWNDEKLPKTLLPFALDYSDGFLCININTGAIYRYIRSEWDNTINKEQNFKKNSTYLFDSLENFLNSLTYDEEQDQEETFEYEDIKPRASNKFYDSEQAINTADLNEVEKLLKIKIPVQLRQFLLQHNGGMPENNTWLDPEGEFEEVVIHELIPIKYYKKFNNNKNYLMPSKAEDLWGRKLLPETFLPFAIDAGGNYFCIDINNGKIYYYTLDTWSDNLSLTDNQDMNTRFLCNSFNEFISKLVCEDDLDDLYGL
;
A
#
# COMPACT_ATOMS: atom_id res chain seq x y z
N PRO A 1 -9.18 -2.59 17.21
CA PRO A 1 -9.76 -3.91 17.59
C PRO A 1 -9.06 -4.50 18.83
N ILE A 2 -9.83 -5.01 19.82
CA ILE A 2 -9.24 -5.41 21.12
C ILE A 2 -8.45 -6.72 21.01
N LYS A 3 -9.11 -7.78 20.52
CA LYS A 3 -8.57 -9.15 20.50
C LYS A 3 -8.60 -9.82 19.13
N TYR A 4 -9.49 -9.36 18.24
CA TYR A 4 -9.66 -9.93 16.92
C TYR A 4 -9.67 -8.83 15.88
N ASN A 5 -8.85 -8.99 14.85
CA ASN A 5 -8.74 -8.11 13.71
C ASN A 5 -8.59 -8.97 12.46
N LYS A 6 -9.73 -9.33 11.84
CA LYS A 6 -9.75 -10.27 10.72
C LYS A 6 -8.98 -9.75 9.51
N VAL A 7 -9.03 -8.44 9.27
CA VAL A 7 -8.31 -7.77 8.17
C VAL A 7 -6.81 -8.05 8.27
N PHE A 8 -6.26 -7.98 9.48
CA PHE A 8 -4.85 -8.25 9.74
C PHE A 8 -4.59 -9.65 10.29
N LYS A 9 -5.46 -10.63 9.99
CA LYS A 9 -5.35 -12.04 10.45
C LYS A 9 -5.06 -12.22 11.95
N ASN A 10 -5.54 -11.30 12.78
CA ASN A 10 -5.30 -11.21 14.23
C ASN A 10 -3.83 -11.06 14.63
N ASP A 11 -3.01 -10.46 13.78
CA ASP A 11 -1.65 -10.07 14.12
C ASP A 11 -1.64 -9.18 15.38
N PRO A 12 -0.89 -9.55 16.44
CA PRO A 12 -0.76 -8.77 17.67
C PRO A 12 -0.37 -7.31 17.46
N ASP A 13 0.43 -6.99 16.44
CA ASP A 13 0.86 -5.61 16.17
C ASP A 13 -0.30 -4.72 15.69
N PHE A 14 -1.42 -5.31 15.26
CA PHE A 14 -2.66 -4.63 14.86
C PHE A 14 -3.81 -4.88 15.84
N LEU A 15 -3.50 -5.33 17.06
CA LEU A 15 -4.44 -5.52 18.17
C LEU A 15 -4.08 -4.62 19.35
N LEU A 16 -5.09 -4.07 20.00
CA LEU A 16 -4.90 -3.25 21.20
C LEU A 16 -4.12 -4.01 22.29
N GLU A 17 -4.48 -5.28 22.53
CA GLU A 17 -3.79 -6.13 23.50
C GLU A 17 -2.31 -6.34 23.14
N GLY A 18 -2.01 -6.65 21.87
CA GLY A 18 -0.64 -6.91 21.42
C GLY A 18 0.23 -5.65 21.44
N VAL A 19 -0.29 -4.52 20.93
CA VAL A 19 0.40 -3.21 20.98
C VAL A 19 0.70 -2.80 22.42
N ALA A 20 -0.28 -2.94 23.34
CA ALA A 20 -0.09 -2.62 24.75
C ALA A 20 0.99 -3.51 25.40
N LEU A 21 0.90 -4.84 25.21
CA LEU A 21 1.88 -5.78 25.76
C LEU A 21 3.29 -5.51 25.25
N LYS A 22 3.45 -5.25 23.95
CA LYS A 22 4.74 -4.91 23.34
C LYS A 22 5.33 -3.65 23.97
N CYS A 23 4.55 -2.57 24.05
CA CYS A 23 5.02 -1.31 24.61
C CYS A 23 5.35 -1.41 26.11
N TRP A 24 4.60 -2.20 26.88
CA TRP A 24 4.87 -2.43 28.29
C TRP A 24 6.09 -3.31 28.54
N ASN A 25 6.34 -4.31 27.69
CA ASN A 25 7.51 -5.18 27.78
C ASN A 25 8.79 -4.44 27.39
N ASP A 26 8.71 -3.58 26.38
CA ASP A 26 9.81 -2.70 25.93
C ASP A 26 10.06 -1.51 26.88
N GLU A 27 9.25 -1.35 27.93
CA GLU A 27 9.26 -0.19 28.82
C GLU A 27 9.08 1.17 28.11
N LYS A 28 8.39 1.18 26.96
CA LYS A 28 8.11 2.38 26.16
C LYS A 28 6.81 3.10 26.53
N LEU A 29 5.96 2.46 27.32
CA LEU A 29 4.71 3.01 27.82
C LEU A 29 4.48 2.60 29.28
N PRO A 30 3.94 3.47 30.15
CA PRO A 30 3.53 3.08 31.49
C PRO A 30 2.50 1.95 31.47
N LYS A 31 2.65 0.95 32.33
CA LYS A 31 1.67 -0.15 32.48
C LYS A 31 0.28 0.30 32.93
N THR A 32 0.17 1.52 33.45
CA THR A 32 -1.10 2.13 33.83
C THR A 32 -1.82 2.76 32.65
N LEU A 33 -1.17 2.94 31.50
CA LEU A 33 -1.75 3.51 30.29
C LEU A 33 -1.98 2.40 29.26
N LEU A 34 -3.24 2.22 28.88
CA LEU A 34 -3.66 1.32 27.81
C LEU A 34 -3.92 2.15 26.55
N PRO A 35 -3.12 1.97 25.46
CA PRO A 35 -3.33 2.71 24.23
C PRO A 35 -4.57 2.17 23.52
N PHE A 36 -5.49 3.04 23.11
CA PHE A 36 -6.72 2.63 22.43
C PHE A 36 -6.90 3.24 21.03
N ALA A 37 -6.14 4.28 20.70
CA ALA A 37 -6.09 4.89 19.37
C ALA A 37 -4.72 5.53 19.11
N LEU A 38 -4.47 5.84 17.83
CA LEU A 38 -3.34 6.65 17.37
C LEU A 38 -3.84 8.06 17.06
N ASP A 39 -3.00 9.07 17.27
CA ASP A 39 -3.21 10.41 16.71
C ASP A 39 -2.44 10.60 15.40
N TYR A 40 -2.73 11.67 14.66
CA TYR A 40 -2.08 11.99 13.38
C TYR A 40 -0.56 12.20 13.46
N SER A 41 -0.01 12.45 14.65
CA SER A 41 1.42 12.65 14.87
C SER A 41 2.12 11.40 15.41
N ASP A 42 1.54 10.22 15.15
CA ASP A 42 2.05 8.93 15.60
C ASP A 42 2.08 8.80 17.16
N GLY A 43 1.33 9.63 17.88
CA GLY A 43 1.14 9.52 19.33
C GLY A 43 0.06 8.50 19.69
N PHE A 44 0.07 8.01 20.93
CA PHE A 44 -1.04 7.20 21.45
C PHE A 44 -2.08 8.06 22.17
N LEU A 45 -3.35 7.76 21.95
CA LEU A 45 -4.41 8.08 22.89
C LEU A 45 -4.57 6.90 23.84
N CYS A 46 -4.42 7.17 25.13
CA CYS A 46 -4.34 6.18 26.19
C CYS A 46 -5.43 6.40 27.23
N ILE A 47 -6.01 5.31 27.74
CA ILE A 47 -6.83 5.32 28.95
C ILE A 47 -5.98 4.86 30.14
N ASN A 48 -6.05 5.59 31.25
CA ASN A 48 -5.43 5.18 32.48
C ASN A 48 -6.30 4.10 33.15
N ILE A 49 -5.82 2.86 33.21
CA ILE A 49 -6.62 1.70 33.65
C ILE A 49 -7.08 1.79 35.11
N ASN A 50 -6.44 2.63 35.93
CA ASN A 50 -6.79 2.79 37.34
C ASN A 50 -7.80 3.91 37.58
N THR A 51 -7.83 4.92 36.70
CA THR A 51 -8.60 6.16 36.92
C THR A 51 -9.66 6.43 35.87
N GLY A 52 -9.56 5.80 34.69
CA GLY A 52 -10.42 6.10 33.53
C GLY A 52 -10.03 7.36 32.75
N ALA A 53 -9.07 8.14 33.25
CA ALA A 53 -8.63 9.38 32.61
C ALA A 53 -7.92 9.12 31.27
N ILE A 54 -8.12 10.03 30.32
CA ILE A 54 -7.60 9.98 28.96
C ILE A 54 -6.35 10.85 28.86
N TYR A 55 -5.30 10.28 28.28
CA TYR A 55 -4.02 10.92 28.05
C TYR A 55 -3.62 10.80 26.58
N ARG A 56 -2.99 11.85 26.05
CA ARG A 56 -2.15 11.74 24.88
C ARG A 56 -0.73 11.36 25.32
N TYR A 57 -0.12 10.37 24.68
CA TYR A 57 1.23 9.91 24.97
C TYR A 57 2.13 10.01 23.73
N ILE A 58 3.18 10.83 23.81
CA ILE A 58 4.14 11.02 22.71
C ILE A 58 5.18 9.88 22.75
N ARG A 59 5.33 9.15 21.64
CA ARG A 59 6.20 7.96 21.56
C ARG A 59 7.61 8.25 21.08
N SER A 60 7.79 9.30 20.29
CA SER A 60 9.03 9.59 19.57
C SER A 60 10.05 10.40 20.38
N GLU A 61 9.67 10.94 21.54
CA GLU A 61 10.54 11.79 22.36
C GLU A 61 11.07 11.01 23.57
N TRP A 62 12.35 10.64 23.56
CA TRP A 62 13.00 10.04 24.73
C TRP A 62 14.22 10.84 25.16
N ASP A 63 14.23 11.30 26.41
CA ASP A 63 15.30 12.10 26.98
C ASP A 63 16.23 11.23 27.83
N ASN A 64 17.44 11.02 27.34
CA ASN A 64 18.46 10.19 28.00
C ASN A 64 19.07 10.86 29.26
N THR A 65 18.72 12.12 29.56
CA THR A 65 19.22 12.86 30.73
C THR A 65 18.33 12.73 31.97
N ILE A 66 17.10 12.23 31.81
CA ILE A 66 16.13 12.04 32.89
C ILE A 66 15.80 10.55 33.08
N ASN A 67 15.26 10.20 34.24
CA ASN A 67 14.90 8.81 34.51
C ASN A 67 13.61 8.40 33.76
N LYS A 68 13.32 7.09 33.73
CA LYS A 68 12.17 6.51 33.03
C LYS A 68 10.83 7.10 33.47
N GLU A 69 10.61 7.27 34.77
CA GLU A 69 9.35 7.80 35.30
C GLU A 69 9.16 9.28 34.92
N GLN A 70 10.25 10.04 34.89
CA GLN A 70 10.26 11.42 34.42
C GLN A 70 9.94 11.50 32.92
N ASN A 71 10.51 10.62 32.09
CA ASN A 71 10.15 10.51 30.66
C ASN A 71 8.67 10.21 30.47
N PHE A 72 8.15 9.21 31.18
CA PHE A 72 6.72 8.87 31.12
C PHE A 72 5.82 10.04 31.47
N LYS A 73 6.16 10.80 32.52
CA LYS A 73 5.41 12.00 32.90
C LYS A 73 5.54 13.10 31.86
N LYS A 74 6.73 13.35 31.33
CA LYS A 74 7.00 14.34 30.28
C LYS A 74 6.17 14.05 29.02
N ASN A 75 6.07 12.78 28.64
CA ASN A 75 5.41 12.36 27.41
C ASN A 75 3.89 12.20 27.56
N SER A 76 3.35 12.25 28.78
CA SER A 76 1.92 12.08 29.05
C SER A 76 1.24 13.44 29.22
N THR A 77 0.37 13.80 28.29
CA THR A 77 -0.49 14.98 28.37
C THR A 77 -1.89 14.55 28.75
N TYR A 78 -2.41 15.05 29.87
CA TYR A 78 -3.80 14.83 30.27
C TYR A 78 -4.77 15.51 29.29
N LEU A 79 -5.84 14.81 28.91
CA LEU A 79 -6.89 15.35 28.05
C LEU A 79 -8.22 15.45 28.79
N PHE A 80 -8.75 14.32 29.28
CA PHE A 80 -10.06 14.23 29.92
C PHE A 80 -10.06 13.25 31.09
N ASP A 81 -11.05 13.34 31.96
CA ASP A 81 -11.23 12.48 33.14
C ASP A 81 -11.88 11.12 32.83
N SER A 82 -12.55 11.00 31.68
CA SER A 82 -13.20 9.77 31.25
C SER A 82 -13.23 9.64 29.73
N LEU A 83 -13.36 8.39 29.25
CA LEU A 83 -13.55 8.09 27.82
C LEU A 83 -14.83 8.73 27.27
N GLU A 84 -15.91 8.75 28.04
CA GLU A 84 -17.18 9.34 27.62
C GLU A 84 -17.05 10.84 27.36
N ASN A 85 -16.42 11.58 28.28
CA ASN A 85 -16.21 13.01 28.10
C ASN A 85 -15.27 13.32 26.93
N PHE A 86 -14.24 12.50 26.73
CA PHE A 86 -13.37 12.60 25.56
C PHE A 86 -14.17 12.41 24.26
N LEU A 87 -14.92 11.32 24.14
CA LEU A 87 -15.70 11.02 22.93
C LEU A 87 -16.76 12.10 22.64
N ASN A 88 -17.43 12.61 23.66
CA ASN A 88 -18.42 13.69 23.54
C ASN A 88 -17.78 15.04 23.16
N SER A 89 -16.47 15.20 23.33
CA SER A 89 -15.74 16.41 22.94
C SER A 89 -15.18 16.37 21.52
N LEU A 90 -15.19 15.19 20.88
CA LEU A 90 -14.72 15.06 19.50
C LEU A 90 -15.64 15.84 18.57
N THR A 91 -15.05 16.70 17.76
CA THR A 91 -15.72 17.40 16.68
C THR A 91 -15.35 16.75 15.37
N TYR A 92 -16.32 16.72 14.47
CA TYR A 92 -16.07 16.34 13.08
C TYR A 92 -15.26 17.44 12.38
N ASP A 93 -14.25 17.03 11.62
CA ASP A 93 -13.45 17.94 10.81
C ASP A 93 -14.04 17.98 9.40
N GLU A 94 -14.88 18.98 9.12
CA GLU A 94 -15.55 19.17 7.82
C GLU A 94 -14.56 19.43 6.66
N GLU A 95 -13.30 19.76 6.96
CA GLU A 95 -12.26 20.00 5.95
C GLU A 95 -11.62 18.69 5.43
N GLN A 96 -11.78 17.55 6.11
CA GLN A 96 -11.24 16.25 5.65
C GLN A 96 -12.19 15.43 4.78
N ASP A 97 -13.51 15.61 4.93
CA ASP A 97 -14.53 14.82 4.23
C ASP A 97 -15.11 15.54 2.98
N GLN A 98 -14.38 16.51 2.40
CA GLN A 98 -14.67 16.97 1.04
C GLN A 98 -14.32 15.94 -0.05
N GLU A 99 -14.08 14.67 0.30
CA GLU A 99 -14.33 13.58 -0.62
C GLU A 99 -15.86 13.46 -0.78
N GLU A 100 -16.43 14.32 -1.63
CA GLU A 100 -17.75 14.07 -2.22
C GLU A 100 -17.72 12.63 -2.75
N THR A 101 -18.67 11.81 -2.30
CA THR A 101 -18.88 10.47 -2.84
C THR A 101 -19.36 10.62 -4.29
N PHE A 102 -18.44 10.89 -5.21
CA PHE A 102 -18.71 10.84 -6.63
C PHE A 102 -19.04 9.39 -6.97
N GLU A 103 -20.22 9.16 -7.50
CA GLU A 103 -20.51 7.87 -8.09
C GLU A 103 -19.55 7.68 -9.26
N TYR A 104 -18.60 6.73 -9.13
CA TYR A 104 -17.62 6.36 -10.16
C TYR A 104 -18.25 6.04 -11.53
N GLU A 105 -19.58 5.91 -11.61
CA GLU A 105 -20.35 5.65 -12.83
C GLU A 105 -20.14 6.70 -13.94
N ASP A 106 -19.80 7.95 -13.58
CA ASP A 106 -19.58 9.03 -14.55
C ASP A 106 -18.14 9.13 -15.07
N ILE A 107 -17.16 8.55 -14.34
CA ILE A 107 -15.75 8.61 -14.73
C ILE A 107 -15.47 7.50 -15.74
N LYS A 108 -15.04 7.88 -16.94
CA LYS A 108 -14.78 6.95 -18.04
C LYS A 108 -13.36 7.08 -18.55
N PRO A 109 -12.75 5.98 -19.00
CA PRO A 109 -11.47 6.03 -19.70
C PRO A 109 -11.50 7.06 -20.82
N ARG A 110 -10.47 7.91 -20.92
CA ARG A 110 -10.30 8.77 -22.09
C ARG A 110 -10.25 7.89 -23.35
N ALA A 111 -10.85 8.35 -24.44
CA ALA A 111 -11.06 7.55 -25.66
C ALA A 111 -9.76 7.02 -26.30
N SER A 112 -8.64 7.69 -26.07
CA SER A 112 -7.30 7.24 -26.45
C SER A 112 -6.40 7.28 -25.23
N ASN A 113 -5.84 6.15 -24.83
CA ASN A 113 -4.81 6.12 -23.79
C ASN A 113 -3.44 6.40 -24.44
N LYS A 114 -2.87 7.58 -24.20
CA LYS A 114 -1.51 7.89 -24.64
C LYS A 114 -0.50 7.27 -23.67
N PHE A 115 0.68 6.94 -24.18
CA PHE A 115 1.78 6.42 -23.37
C PHE A 115 2.98 7.35 -23.52
N TYR A 116 3.35 8.00 -22.42
CA TYR A 116 4.46 8.91 -22.33
C TYR A 116 5.75 8.18 -21.93
N ASP A 117 6.90 8.71 -22.34
CA ASP A 117 8.22 8.23 -21.95
C ASP A 117 8.47 6.72 -22.13
N SER A 118 7.79 6.11 -23.11
CA SER A 118 8.05 4.70 -23.44
C SER A 118 9.48 4.53 -23.95
N GLU A 119 10.11 3.43 -23.53
CA GLU A 119 11.49 3.16 -23.91
C GLU A 119 11.61 2.71 -25.35
N GLN A 120 12.85 2.49 -25.79
CA GLN A 120 13.10 1.97 -27.13
C GLN A 120 12.28 0.69 -27.38
N ALA A 121 11.65 0.64 -28.56
CA ALA A 121 10.84 -0.50 -28.96
C ALA A 121 11.64 -1.81 -28.92
N ILE A 122 10.98 -2.85 -28.41
CA ILE A 122 11.51 -4.22 -28.34
C ILE A 122 10.88 -5.09 -29.42
N ASN A 123 11.44 -6.27 -29.60
CA ASN A 123 10.93 -7.26 -30.54
C ASN A 123 10.67 -8.62 -29.86
N THR A 124 10.15 -9.56 -30.65
CA THR A 124 9.83 -10.91 -30.18
C THR A 124 11.02 -11.67 -29.61
N ALA A 125 12.24 -11.45 -30.11
CA ALA A 125 13.44 -12.10 -29.59
C ALA A 125 13.79 -11.57 -28.20
N ASP A 126 13.64 -10.26 -27.95
CA ASP A 126 13.86 -9.66 -26.64
C ASP A 126 12.95 -10.28 -25.56
N LEU A 127 11.66 -10.49 -25.89
CA LEU A 127 10.71 -11.14 -24.99
C LEU A 127 11.04 -12.61 -24.76
N ASN A 128 11.51 -13.31 -25.79
CA ASN A 128 11.90 -14.73 -25.67
C ASN A 128 13.16 -14.89 -24.79
N GLU A 129 14.09 -13.93 -24.82
CA GLU A 129 15.24 -13.90 -23.91
C GLU A 129 14.79 -13.75 -22.45
N VAL A 130 13.83 -12.86 -22.19
CA VAL A 130 13.26 -12.63 -20.85
C VAL A 130 12.52 -13.87 -20.34
N GLU A 131 11.67 -14.48 -21.17
CA GLU A 131 11.00 -15.74 -20.82
C GLU A 131 12.00 -16.85 -20.47
N LYS A 132 13.10 -16.95 -21.22
CA LYS A 132 14.15 -17.93 -20.97
C LYS A 132 14.92 -17.64 -19.69
N LEU A 133 15.22 -16.36 -19.42
CA LEU A 133 15.90 -15.91 -18.20
C LEU A 133 15.09 -16.28 -16.96
N LEU A 134 13.81 -15.87 -16.95
CA LEU A 134 12.89 -16.06 -15.84
C LEU A 134 12.31 -17.48 -15.76
N LYS A 135 12.47 -18.28 -16.83
CA LYS A 135 11.86 -19.62 -16.98
C LYS A 135 10.34 -19.61 -16.89
N ILE A 136 9.71 -18.57 -17.43
CA ILE A 136 8.25 -18.39 -17.46
C ILE A 136 7.73 -18.29 -18.88
N LYS A 137 6.40 -18.19 -19.01
CA LYS A 137 5.74 -17.67 -20.20
C LYS A 137 5.02 -16.38 -19.88
N ILE A 138 5.35 -15.32 -20.61
CA ILE A 138 4.67 -14.03 -20.43
C ILE A 138 3.27 -14.17 -21.06
N PRO A 139 2.19 -13.84 -20.33
CA PRO A 139 0.84 -13.93 -20.87
C PRO A 139 0.69 -13.16 -22.19
N VAL A 140 -0.03 -13.75 -23.15
CA VAL A 140 -0.09 -13.26 -24.55
C VAL A 140 -0.55 -11.81 -24.66
N GLN A 141 -1.48 -11.38 -23.81
CA GLN A 141 -1.99 -10.01 -23.79
C GLN A 141 -0.91 -9.00 -23.38
N LEU A 142 -0.20 -9.28 -22.28
CA LEU A 142 0.93 -8.46 -21.84
C LEU A 142 2.07 -8.49 -22.88
N ARG A 143 2.33 -9.65 -23.50
CA ARG A 143 3.32 -9.77 -24.57
C ARG A 143 3.02 -8.84 -25.75
N GLN A 144 1.76 -8.80 -26.20
CA GLN A 144 1.32 -7.93 -27.30
C GLN A 144 1.46 -6.45 -26.93
N PHE A 145 1.08 -6.09 -25.70
CA PHE A 145 1.23 -4.74 -25.18
C PHE A 145 2.70 -4.30 -25.16
N LEU A 146 3.60 -5.12 -24.63
CA LEU A 146 5.01 -4.77 -24.48
C LEU A 146 5.76 -4.58 -25.80
N LEU A 147 5.30 -5.24 -26.89
CA LEU A 147 5.82 -5.01 -28.24
C LEU A 147 5.47 -3.62 -28.79
N GLN A 148 4.40 -3.00 -28.27
CA GLN A 148 3.96 -1.66 -28.66
C GLN A 148 4.48 -0.60 -27.67
N HIS A 149 4.55 -0.95 -26.39
CA HIS A 149 4.89 -0.04 -25.29
C HIS A 149 5.87 -0.73 -24.32
N ASN A 150 7.14 -0.34 -24.38
CA ASN A 150 8.17 -0.88 -23.50
C ASN A 150 8.34 0.03 -22.29
N GLY A 151 7.48 -0.14 -21.29
CA GLY A 151 7.39 0.77 -20.15
C GLY A 151 6.80 2.14 -20.52
N GLY A 152 6.98 3.12 -19.63
CA GLY A 152 6.44 4.48 -19.75
C GLY A 152 5.25 4.74 -18.83
N MET A 153 4.58 5.87 -19.02
CA MET A 153 3.44 6.30 -18.20
C MET A 153 2.17 6.37 -19.06
N PRO A 154 1.12 5.58 -18.74
CA PRO A 154 -0.15 5.73 -19.43
C PRO A 154 -0.86 7.02 -19.00
N GLU A 155 -1.61 7.66 -19.90
CA GLU A 155 -2.46 8.82 -19.61
C GLU A 155 -3.67 8.40 -18.77
N ASN A 156 -4.28 7.26 -19.10
CA ASN A 156 -5.20 6.59 -18.20
C ASN A 156 -4.38 5.66 -17.30
N ASN A 157 -4.07 6.12 -16.09
CA ASN A 157 -3.18 5.48 -15.13
C ASN A 157 -3.88 4.95 -13.88
N THR A 158 -5.15 5.28 -13.65
CA THR A 158 -5.84 4.96 -12.40
C THR A 158 -6.83 3.83 -12.56
N TRP A 159 -6.78 2.84 -11.68
CA TRP A 159 -7.78 1.78 -11.58
C TRP A 159 -8.73 2.08 -10.42
N LEU A 160 -10.02 2.14 -10.74
CA LEU A 160 -11.10 2.36 -9.79
C LEU A 160 -11.71 1.01 -9.40
N ASP A 161 -11.97 0.81 -8.11
CA ASP A 161 -12.66 -0.40 -7.63
C ASP A 161 -14.13 -0.39 -8.06
N PRO A 162 -14.59 -1.34 -8.89
CA PRO A 162 -15.98 -1.38 -9.33
C PRO A 162 -16.98 -1.56 -8.19
N GLU A 163 -16.55 -2.13 -7.07
CA GLU A 163 -17.39 -2.36 -5.89
C GLU A 163 -17.30 -1.21 -4.87
N GLY A 164 -16.36 -0.26 -5.05
CA GLY A 164 -16.13 0.86 -4.14
C GLY A 164 -15.72 0.42 -2.72
N GLU A 165 -15.20 -0.80 -2.56
CA GLU A 165 -14.73 -1.33 -1.29
C GLU A 165 -13.32 -0.82 -0.94
N PHE A 166 -12.58 -0.37 -1.94
CA PHE A 166 -11.20 0.07 -1.80
C PHE A 166 -10.91 1.38 -2.53
N GLU A 167 -9.96 2.14 -1.99
CA GLU A 167 -9.33 3.28 -2.66
C GLU A 167 -8.76 2.88 -4.02
N GLU A 168 -8.77 3.85 -4.93
CA GLU A 168 -8.16 3.75 -6.25
C GLU A 168 -6.66 3.47 -6.16
N VAL A 169 -6.14 2.83 -7.20
CA VAL A 169 -4.71 2.56 -7.30
C VAL A 169 -4.16 3.13 -8.60
N VAL A 170 -3.07 3.88 -8.48
CA VAL A 170 -2.51 4.67 -9.57
C VAL A 170 -1.21 4.07 -10.07
N ILE A 171 -1.11 3.86 -11.38
CA ILE A 171 0.14 3.50 -12.03
C ILE A 171 1.04 4.74 -12.09
N HIS A 172 2.15 4.72 -11.36
CA HIS A 172 3.20 5.72 -11.53
C HIS A 172 4.04 5.42 -12.78
N GLU A 173 4.41 4.16 -13.01
CA GLU A 173 5.24 3.79 -14.14
C GLU A 173 5.03 2.32 -14.56
N LEU A 174 4.91 2.08 -15.86
CA LEU A 174 5.02 0.73 -16.44
C LEU A 174 6.49 0.34 -16.50
N ILE A 175 6.82 -0.83 -15.96
CA ILE A 175 8.21 -1.26 -15.81
C ILE A 175 8.74 -1.73 -17.17
N PRO A 176 9.81 -1.12 -17.71
CA PRO A 176 10.36 -1.54 -18.99
C PRO A 176 11.02 -2.93 -18.90
N ILE A 177 10.96 -3.68 -20.00
CA ILE A 177 11.63 -5.00 -20.11
C ILE A 177 13.09 -4.85 -20.51
N LYS A 178 13.39 -3.90 -21.39
CA LYS A 178 14.75 -3.56 -21.83
C LYS A 178 14.87 -2.07 -21.95
N TYR A 179 16.09 -1.57 -21.81
CA TYR A 179 16.40 -0.14 -21.91
C TYR A 179 15.68 0.66 -20.81
N TYR A 180 16.45 1.43 -20.04
CA TYR A 180 15.85 2.28 -19.03
C TYR A 180 16.71 3.53 -18.85
N LYS A 181 16.46 4.52 -19.69
CA LYS A 181 17.28 5.73 -19.79
C LYS A 181 17.31 6.51 -18.48
N LYS A 182 16.16 6.59 -17.79
CA LYS A 182 16.00 7.23 -16.46
C LYS A 182 17.05 6.75 -15.45
N PHE A 183 17.44 5.48 -15.52
CA PHE A 183 18.44 4.86 -14.63
C PHE A 183 19.71 4.40 -15.36
N ASN A 184 20.14 5.10 -16.42
CA ASN A 184 21.36 4.80 -17.16
C ASN A 184 21.44 3.33 -17.65
N ASN A 185 20.30 2.77 -18.06
CA ASN A 185 20.11 1.36 -18.45
C ASN A 185 20.53 0.35 -17.37
N ASN A 186 20.42 0.72 -16.10
CA ASN A 186 20.65 -0.21 -15.00
C ASN A 186 19.59 -1.31 -15.00
N LYS A 187 20.04 -2.56 -15.19
CA LYS A 187 19.19 -3.73 -15.31
C LYS A 187 18.34 -4.01 -14.08
N ASN A 188 18.80 -3.59 -12.89
CA ASN A 188 18.09 -3.82 -11.62
C ASN A 188 16.71 -3.13 -11.56
N TYR A 189 16.45 -2.18 -12.46
CA TYR A 189 15.18 -1.48 -12.57
C TYR A 189 14.28 -2.02 -13.69
N LEU A 190 14.75 -3.02 -14.45
CA LEU A 190 13.95 -3.69 -15.48
C LEU A 190 13.06 -4.77 -14.87
N MET A 191 11.92 -5.01 -15.52
CA MET A 191 10.94 -6.02 -15.15
C MET A 191 11.55 -7.39 -14.78
N PRO A 192 12.43 -8.02 -15.59
CA PRO A 192 13.01 -9.31 -15.23
C PRO A 192 13.80 -9.29 -13.92
N SER A 193 14.67 -8.29 -13.72
CA SER A 193 15.47 -8.23 -12.49
C SER A 193 14.63 -7.89 -11.27
N LYS A 194 13.56 -7.10 -11.43
CA LYS A 194 12.56 -6.85 -10.38
C LYS A 194 11.82 -8.13 -10.00
N ALA A 195 11.37 -8.90 -10.98
CA ALA A 195 10.73 -10.19 -10.75
C ALA A 195 11.67 -11.15 -10.01
N GLU A 196 12.91 -11.33 -10.47
CA GLU A 196 13.90 -12.19 -9.81
C GLU A 196 14.19 -11.77 -8.36
N ASP A 197 14.34 -10.46 -8.08
CA ASP A 197 14.58 -9.96 -6.72
C ASP A 197 13.38 -10.24 -5.80
N LEU A 198 12.17 -9.88 -6.24
CA LEU A 198 10.96 -10.00 -5.44
C LEU A 198 10.60 -11.46 -5.17
N TRP A 199 10.75 -12.34 -6.16
CA TRP A 199 10.56 -13.79 -5.99
C TRP A 199 11.66 -14.39 -5.12
N GLY A 200 12.92 -14.06 -5.35
CA GLY A 200 14.05 -14.60 -4.59
C GLY A 200 13.99 -14.25 -3.10
N ARG A 201 13.47 -13.06 -2.79
CA ARG A 201 13.21 -12.59 -1.42
C ARG A 201 11.87 -13.05 -0.85
N LYS A 202 11.06 -13.75 -1.65
CA LYS A 202 9.71 -14.24 -1.33
C LYS A 202 8.73 -13.12 -0.98
N LEU A 203 9.00 -11.90 -1.44
CA LEU A 203 8.12 -10.75 -1.26
C LEU A 203 6.91 -10.81 -2.18
N LEU A 204 7.01 -11.49 -3.32
CA LEU A 204 5.90 -11.81 -4.22
C LEU A 204 5.76 -13.32 -4.38
N PRO A 205 4.53 -13.83 -4.62
CA PRO A 205 4.34 -15.16 -5.18
C PRO A 205 5.14 -15.31 -6.48
N GLU A 206 5.80 -16.46 -6.67
CA GLU A 206 6.68 -16.69 -7.85
C GLU A 206 5.94 -16.67 -9.20
N THR A 207 4.61 -16.69 -9.18
CA THR A 207 3.76 -16.62 -10.37
C THR A 207 3.34 -15.19 -10.70
N PHE A 208 3.58 -14.24 -9.81
CA PHE A 208 3.19 -12.84 -9.99
C PHE A 208 4.32 -12.10 -10.69
N LEU A 209 4.15 -11.82 -11.98
CA LEU A 209 5.08 -11.01 -12.75
C LEU A 209 4.70 -9.52 -12.59
N PRO A 210 5.53 -8.68 -11.95
CA PRO A 210 5.27 -7.26 -11.84
C PRO A 210 5.39 -6.59 -13.21
N PHE A 211 4.42 -5.76 -13.59
CA PHE A 211 4.45 -5.02 -14.87
C PHE A 211 4.30 -3.51 -14.72
N ALA A 212 3.81 -3.03 -13.58
CA ALA A 212 3.74 -1.61 -13.25
C ALA A 212 4.05 -1.40 -11.76
N ILE A 213 4.37 -0.16 -11.39
CA ILE A 213 4.63 0.28 -10.02
C ILE A 213 3.82 1.56 -9.75
N ASP A 214 3.34 1.72 -8.52
CA ASP A 214 2.78 2.99 -8.04
C ASP A 214 3.92 3.92 -7.53
N ALA A 215 3.56 5.09 -6.99
CA ALA A 215 4.53 6.02 -6.42
C ALA A 215 5.09 5.55 -5.05
N GLY A 216 4.34 4.71 -4.33
CA GLY A 216 4.71 4.15 -3.02
C GLY A 216 5.68 2.97 -3.09
N GLY A 217 5.88 2.37 -4.27
CA GLY A 217 6.71 1.18 -4.45
C GLY A 217 5.96 -0.16 -4.41
N ASN A 218 4.63 -0.12 -4.46
CA ASN A 218 3.72 -1.25 -4.62
C ASN A 218 3.57 -1.62 -6.10
N TYR A 219 3.24 -2.88 -6.38
CA TYR A 219 3.32 -3.42 -7.73
C TYR A 219 1.96 -3.82 -8.28
N PHE A 220 1.77 -3.54 -9.56
CA PHE A 220 0.75 -4.19 -10.38
C PHE A 220 1.35 -5.45 -11.00
N CYS A 221 0.71 -6.58 -10.74
CA CYS A 221 1.21 -7.90 -11.09
C CYS A 221 0.20 -8.65 -11.97
N ILE A 222 0.73 -9.41 -12.93
CA ILE A 222 -0.05 -10.42 -13.65
C ILE A 222 0.35 -11.80 -13.15
N ASP A 223 -0.64 -12.62 -12.79
CA ASP A 223 -0.36 -14.03 -12.49
C ASP A 223 -0.17 -14.79 -13.80
N ILE A 224 1.05 -15.30 -14.03
CA ILE A 224 1.43 -15.98 -15.27
C ILE A 224 0.64 -17.27 -15.53
N ASN A 225 0.00 -17.84 -14.49
CA ASN A 225 -0.74 -19.09 -14.62
C ASN A 225 -2.15 -18.90 -15.16
N ASN A 226 -2.82 -17.79 -14.80
CA ASN A 226 -4.24 -17.57 -15.12
C ASN A 226 -4.50 -16.22 -15.83
N GLY A 227 -3.52 -15.34 -15.91
CA GLY A 227 -3.60 -14.03 -16.56
C GLY A 227 -4.36 -12.96 -15.77
N LYS A 228 -4.77 -13.24 -14.53
CA LYS A 228 -5.45 -12.29 -13.64
C LYS A 228 -4.50 -11.20 -13.18
N ILE A 229 -5.06 -10.03 -12.88
CA ILE A 229 -4.33 -8.84 -12.46
C ILE A 229 -4.55 -8.59 -10.97
N TYR A 230 -3.46 -8.29 -10.28
CA TYR A 230 -3.43 -8.01 -8.85
C TYR A 230 -2.65 -6.74 -8.59
N TYR A 231 -3.07 -5.99 -7.57
CA TYR A 231 -2.25 -4.98 -6.91
C TYR A 231 -1.62 -5.62 -5.68
N TYR A 232 -0.33 -5.38 -5.46
CA TYR A 232 0.43 -6.02 -4.40
C TYR A 232 1.20 -4.99 -3.58
N THR A 233 0.87 -4.91 -2.30
CA THR A 233 1.50 -3.97 -1.36
C THR A 233 2.76 -4.55 -0.73
N LEU A 234 3.77 -3.72 -0.46
CA LEU A 234 4.99 -4.17 0.25
C LEU A 234 5.09 -3.66 1.69
N ASP A 235 4.17 -2.80 2.10
CA ASP A 235 4.30 -2.04 3.36
C ASP A 235 3.66 -2.71 4.57
N THR A 236 2.96 -3.85 4.38
CA THR A 236 2.19 -4.50 5.46
C THR A 236 2.76 -5.84 5.92
N TRP A 237 4.07 -6.06 5.74
CA TRP A 237 4.72 -7.30 6.17
C TRP A 237 4.70 -7.47 7.69
N SER A 238 4.32 -8.67 8.14
CA SER A 238 4.31 -9.05 9.55
C SER A 238 5.14 -10.30 9.83
N ASP A 239 6.04 -10.18 10.81
CA ASP A 239 6.81 -11.33 11.32
C ASP A 239 5.94 -12.32 12.11
N ASN A 240 4.70 -11.95 12.47
CA ASN A 240 3.76 -12.80 13.20
C ASN A 240 2.92 -13.70 12.27
N LEU A 241 3.00 -13.49 10.96
CA LEU A 241 2.25 -14.24 9.96
C LEU A 241 3.13 -15.23 9.22
N SER A 242 2.51 -16.30 8.71
CA SER A 242 3.20 -17.19 7.78
C SER A 242 3.54 -16.44 6.48
N LEU A 243 4.50 -16.95 5.70
CA LEU A 243 4.83 -16.40 4.38
C LEU A 243 3.58 -16.27 3.50
N THR A 244 2.81 -17.35 3.39
CA THR A 244 1.58 -17.38 2.59
C THR A 244 0.55 -16.40 3.14
N ASP A 245 0.44 -16.29 4.47
CA ASP A 245 -0.51 -15.36 5.06
C ASP A 245 -0.18 -13.90 4.78
N ASN A 246 1.11 -13.55 4.84
CA ASN A 246 1.61 -12.24 4.42
C ASN A 246 1.31 -11.99 2.94
N GLN A 247 1.61 -12.95 2.07
CA GLN A 247 1.39 -12.80 0.63
C GLN A 247 -0.09 -12.61 0.29
N ASP A 248 -0.99 -13.38 0.93
CA ASP A 248 -2.43 -13.22 0.75
C ASP A 248 -2.93 -11.86 1.23
N MET A 249 -2.47 -11.39 2.39
CA MET A 249 -2.88 -10.08 2.94
C MET A 249 -2.41 -8.90 2.10
N ASN A 250 -1.23 -9.03 1.47
CA ASN A 250 -0.68 -8.00 0.59
C ASN A 250 -1.23 -8.07 -0.84
N THR A 251 -2.07 -9.06 -1.17
CA THR A 251 -2.61 -9.26 -2.51
C THR A 251 -4.03 -8.74 -2.62
N ARG A 252 -4.25 -7.77 -3.50
CA ARG A 252 -5.58 -7.31 -3.92
C ARG A 252 -5.86 -7.75 -5.35
N PHE A 253 -6.96 -8.46 -5.58
CA PHE A 253 -7.42 -8.79 -6.92
C PHE A 253 -8.03 -7.55 -7.59
N LEU A 254 -7.65 -7.27 -8.84
CA LEU A 254 -8.21 -6.16 -9.60
C LEU A 254 -9.18 -6.64 -10.67
N CYS A 255 -8.73 -7.53 -11.56
CA CYS A 255 -9.58 -8.01 -12.65
C CYS A 255 -9.04 -9.30 -13.31
N ASN A 256 -9.82 -9.84 -14.25
CA ASN A 256 -9.58 -11.19 -14.78
C ASN A 256 -8.54 -11.24 -15.89
N SER A 257 -8.17 -10.11 -16.50
CA SER A 257 -7.22 -10.09 -17.62
C SER A 257 -6.52 -8.75 -17.80
N PHE A 258 -5.34 -8.77 -18.44
CA PHE A 258 -4.59 -7.56 -18.76
C PHE A 258 -5.36 -6.59 -19.67
N ASN A 259 -6.07 -7.11 -20.68
CA ASN A 259 -6.86 -6.27 -21.57
C ASN A 259 -8.02 -5.59 -20.84
N GLU A 260 -8.68 -6.31 -19.93
CA GLU A 260 -9.72 -5.74 -19.07
C GLU A 260 -9.13 -4.61 -18.22
N PHE A 261 -7.99 -4.86 -17.56
CA PHE A 261 -7.29 -3.86 -16.75
C PHE A 261 -7.03 -2.57 -17.52
N ILE A 262 -6.30 -2.66 -18.65
CA ILE A 262 -5.93 -1.49 -19.46
C ILE A 262 -7.17 -0.75 -20.00
N SER A 263 -8.24 -1.48 -20.34
CA SER A 263 -9.47 -0.87 -20.86
C SER A 263 -10.28 -0.11 -19.81
N LYS A 264 -10.07 -0.39 -18.52
CA LYS A 264 -10.79 0.21 -17.40
C LYS A 264 -10.02 1.35 -16.71
N LEU A 265 -8.74 1.54 -17.05
CA LEU A 265 -7.99 2.65 -16.48
C LEU A 265 -8.61 3.99 -16.88
N VAL A 266 -8.68 4.91 -15.93
CA VAL A 266 -9.11 6.31 -16.11
C VAL A 266 -7.92 7.24 -15.89
N CYS A 267 -8.05 8.51 -16.25
CA CYS A 267 -6.98 9.48 -16.02
C CYS A 267 -7.12 10.08 -14.62
N GLU A 268 -6.04 10.06 -13.84
CA GLU A 268 -5.95 10.68 -12.52
C GLU A 268 -6.31 12.18 -12.57
N ASP A 269 -5.82 12.93 -13.56
CA ASP A 269 -6.16 14.35 -13.70
C ASP A 269 -7.69 14.59 -13.85
N ASP A 270 -8.42 13.66 -14.48
CA ASP A 270 -9.89 13.78 -14.61
C ASP A 270 -10.60 13.52 -13.27
N LEU A 271 -9.94 12.80 -12.35
CA LEU A 271 -10.37 12.62 -10.96
C LEU A 271 -10.07 13.88 -10.16
N ASP A 272 -8.83 14.39 -10.21
CA ASP A 272 -8.42 15.59 -9.47
C ASP A 272 -9.31 16.80 -9.81
N ASP A 273 -9.61 17.01 -11.10
CA ASP A 273 -10.54 18.05 -11.57
C ASP A 273 -11.96 17.88 -10.98
N LEU A 274 -12.39 16.62 -10.78
CA LEU A 274 -13.70 16.29 -10.20
C LEU A 274 -13.72 16.57 -8.69
N TYR A 275 -12.66 16.19 -7.97
CA TYR A 275 -12.49 16.41 -6.54
C TYR A 275 -12.07 17.85 -6.19
N GLY A 276 -11.73 18.68 -7.17
CA GLY A 276 -11.30 20.07 -6.97
C GLY A 276 -9.91 20.21 -6.36
N LEU A 277 -9.04 19.23 -6.60
CA LEU A 277 -7.65 19.16 -6.11
C LEU A 277 -6.65 19.96 -6.98
#